data_AF-A0A7J3D297-F1
#
_entry.id   AF-A0A7J3D297-F1
#
_cell.length_a   1.000
_cell.length_b   1.000
_cell.length_c   1.000
_cell.angle_alpha   90.00
_cell.angle_beta   90.00
_cell.angle_gamma   90.00
#
_symmetry.space_group_name_H-M   'P 1'
#
loop_
_entity.id
_entity.type
_entity.pdbx_description
1 polymer ?
#
loop_
_entity_poly.entity_id
_entity_poly.type
_entity_poly.pdbx_seq_one_letter_code
_entity_poly.pdbx_strand_id
1 'polypeptide(L)'
;MKLRQKTLIILLLTAFSLIIVQIAIAVQMTQNFTKFEESYVEREVRKVLNIVDNEMSSLSITPQDWAYWDDTYKFMQDQNQEYIKSNLGDTSVDNLRLNLMLYVNLQGQIVYSKYYDLKNKTSLPSQRA
;
A
#
# COMPACT_ATOMS: atom_id res chain seq x y z
N MET A 1 -0.11 49.46 54.53
CA MET A 1 -1.05 48.70 53.67
C MET A 1 -1.91 47.81 54.54
N LYS A 2 -3.24 47.87 54.42
CA LYS A 2 -4.14 46.98 55.18
C LYS A 2 -3.91 45.54 54.70
N LEU A 3 -3.85 44.55 55.59
CA LEU A 3 -3.51 43.14 55.26
C LEU A 3 -4.24 42.62 54.01
N ARG A 4 -5.51 43.00 53.84
CA ARG A 4 -6.34 42.67 52.67
C ARG A 4 -5.69 43.00 51.31
N GLN A 5 -5.01 44.15 51.19
CA GLN A 5 -4.34 44.54 49.94
C GLN A 5 -3.13 43.65 49.63
N LYS A 6 -2.36 43.26 50.66
CA LYS A 6 -1.20 42.36 50.49
C LYS A 6 -1.65 40.96 50.06
N THR A 7 -2.70 40.42 50.69
CA THR A 7 -3.25 39.12 50.33
C THR A 7 -3.81 39.11 48.91
N LEU A 8 -4.49 40.18 48.49
CA LEU A 8 -5.05 40.29 47.14
C LEU A 8 -3.95 40.35 46.07
N ILE A 9 -2.86 41.08 46.33
CA ILE A 9 -1.69 41.13 45.43
C ILE A 9 -1.05 39.74 45.29
N ILE A 10 -0.83 39.03 46.41
CA ILE A 10 -0.23 37.69 46.38
C ILE A 10 -1.11 36.72 45.59
N LEU A 11 -2.42 36.74 45.80
CA LEU A 11 -3.36 35.88 45.09
C LEU A 11 -3.41 36.16 43.58
N LEU A 12 -3.34 37.44 43.18
CA LEU A 12 -3.24 37.80 41.77
C LEU A 12 -1.91 37.35 41.16
N LEU A 13 -0.80 37.49 41.87
CA LEU A 13 0.51 37.05 41.41
C LEU A 13 0.58 35.52 41.24
N THR A 14 0.03 34.75 42.17
CA THR A 14 0.00 33.29 42.06
C THR A 14 -0.90 32.86 40.89
N ALA A 15 -2.10 33.43 40.77
CA ALA A 15 -2.98 33.17 39.63
C ALA A 15 -2.30 33.51 38.29
N PHE A 16 -1.62 34.65 38.22
CA PHE A 16 -0.89 35.08 37.04
C PHE A 16 0.27 34.12 36.69
N SER A 17 1.04 33.68 37.69
CA SER A 17 2.12 32.70 37.47
C SER A 17 1.58 31.36 36.95
N LEU A 18 0.42 30.91 37.43
CA LEU A 18 -0.21 29.66 36.97
C LEU A 18 -0.63 29.77 35.50
N ILE A 19 -1.21 30.90 35.11
CA ILE A 19 -1.61 31.16 33.72
C ILE A 19 -0.39 31.15 32.80
N ILE A 20 0.71 31.80 33.19
CA ILE A 20 1.95 31.81 32.40
C ILE A 20 2.48 30.39 32.20
N VAL A 21 2.53 29.59 33.27
CA VAL A 21 3.02 28.20 33.18
C VAL A 21 2.13 27.37 32.26
N GLN A 22 0.81 27.51 32.34
CA GLN A 22 -0.11 26.79 31.44
C GLN A 22 0.10 27.19 29.97
N ILE A 23 0.25 28.48 29.68
CA ILE A 23 0.52 28.97 28.31
C ILE A 23 1.85 28.42 27.81
N ALA A 24 2.91 28.43 28.64
CA ALA A 24 4.22 27.91 28.27
C ALA A 24 4.16 26.42 27.91
N ILE A 25 3.46 25.62 28.72
CA ILE A 25 3.25 24.18 28.44
C ILE A 25 2.47 24.00 27.14
N ALA A 26 1.38 24.75 26.94
CA ALA A 26 0.55 24.64 25.75
C ALA A 26 1.34 24.93 24.47
N VAL A 27 2.11 26.04 24.45
CA VAL A 27 2.95 26.41 23.30
C VAL A 27 4.01 25.35 23.01
N GLN A 28 4.70 24.86 24.04
CA GLN A 28 5.73 23.84 23.88
C GLN A 28 5.15 22.50 23.39
N MET A 29 3.97 22.11 23.88
CA MET A 29 3.30 20.91 23.39
C MET A 29 2.93 21.07 21.91
N THR A 30 2.26 22.16 21.52
CA THR A 30 1.80 22.34 20.13
C THR A 30 2.97 22.27 19.13
N GLN A 31 4.10 22.92 19.43
CA GLN A 31 5.27 22.89 18.55
C GLN A 31 5.88 21.49 18.40
N ASN A 32 5.94 20.74 19.49
CA ASN A 32 6.49 19.38 19.48
C ASN A 32 5.54 18.40 18.77
N PHE A 33 4.22 18.56 18.93
CA PHE A 33 3.23 17.74 18.26
C PHE A 33 3.27 17.91 16.74
N THR A 34 3.36 19.14 16.22
CA THR A 34 3.39 19.36 14.77
C THR A 34 4.59 18.69 14.10
N LYS A 35 5.79 18.81 14.67
CA LYS A 35 6.99 18.14 14.13
C LYS A 35 6.90 16.63 14.21
N PHE A 36 6.35 16.11 15.31
CA PHE A 36 6.14 14.69 15.47
C PHE A 36 5.14 14.17 14.42
N GLU A 37 4.02 14.86 14.25
CA GLU A 37 2.96 14.53 13.30
C GLU A 37 3.49 14.51 11.86
N GLU A 38 4.23 15.52 11.44
CA GLU A 38 4.85 15.57 10.11
C GLU A 38 5.78 14.36 9.89
N SER A 39 6.70 14.11 10.82
CA SER A 39 7.63 12.98 10.72
C SER A 39 6.94 11.61 10.77
N TYR A 40 5.80 11.53 11.47
CA TYR A 40 4.98 10.32 11.56
C TYR A 40 4.27 10.06 10.24
N VAL A 41 3.58 11.07 9.69
CA VAL A 41 2.88 10.98 8.41
C VAL A 41 3.86 10.63 7.29
N GLU A 42 5.01 11.30 7.20
CA GLU A 42 6.00 10.98 6.17
C GLU A 42 6.49 9.52 6.26
N ARG A 43 6.69 9.00 7.47
CA ARG A 43 7.14 7.63 7.69
C ARG A 43 6.09 6.63 7.25
N GLU A 44 4.82 6.87 7.61
CA GLU A 44 3.72 6.00 7.20
C GLU A 44 3.52 6.03 5.68
N VAL A 45 3.62 7.21 5.05
CA VAL A 45 3.58 7.33 3.58
C VAL A 45 4.73 6.56 2.94
N ARG A 46 5.97 6.75 3.40
CA ARG A 46 7.13 5.99 2.89
C ARG A 46 6.96 4.48 3.05
N LYS A 47 6.38 4.03 4.15
CA LYS A 47 6.09 2.61 4.38
C LYS A 47 5.07 2.07 3.37
N VAL A 48 3.99 2.82 3.10
CA VAL A 48 3.00 2.44 2.08
C VAL A 48 3.65 2.38 0.69
N LEU A 49 4.45 3.38 0.33
CA LEU A 49 5.19 3.37 -0.96
C LEU A 49 6.09 2.14 -1.09
N ASN A 50 6.87 1.81 -0.05
CA ASN A 50 7.71 0.63 -0.05
C ASN A 50 6.91 -0.67 -0.21
N ILE A 51 5.72 -0.76 0.38
CA ILE A 51 4.84 -1.93 0.22
C ILE A 51 4.37 -2.04 -1.24
N VAL A 52 3.97 -0.93 -1.85
CA VAL A 52 3.56 -0.90 -3.26
C VAL A 52 4.72 -1.25 -4.18
N ASP A 53 5.92 -0.71 -3.95
CA ASP A 53 7.11 -1.00 -4.75
C ASP A 53 7.53 -2.47 -4.66
N ASN A 54 7.43 -3.07 -3.47
CA ASN A 54 7.68 -4.49 -3.28
C ASN A 54 6.65 -5.36 -4.01
N GLU A 55 5.37 -4.97 -4.00
CA GLU A 55 4.32 -5.68 -4.73
C GLU A 55 4.54 -5.59 -6.25
N MET A 56 4.88 -4.40 -6.77
CA MET A 56 5.23 -4.22 -8.18
C MET A 56 6.45 -5.05 -8.58
N SER A 57 7.47 -5.11 -7.72
CA SER A 57 8.66 -5.93 -7.95
C SER A 57 8.30 -7.41 -7.99
N SER A 58 7.48 -7.89 -7.04
CA SER A 58 6.98 -9.27 -7.04
C SER A 58 6.19 -9.61 -8.30
N LEU A 59 5.29 -8.72 -8.73
CA LEU A 59 4.51 -8.88 -9.95
C LEU A 59 5.36 -8.85 -11.22
N SER A 60 6.54 -8.22 -11.20
CA SER A 60 7.45 -8.18 -12.36
C SER A 60 8.29 -9.45 -12.52
N ILE A 61 8.53 -10.19 -11.44
CA ILE A 61 9.31 -11.43 -11.44
C ILE A 61 8.53 -12.57 -12.06
N THR A 62 7.23 -12.71 -11.74
CA THR A 62 6.40 -13.81 -12.23
C THR A 62 6.35 -13.92 -13.76
N PRO A 63 6.10 -12.84 -14.54
CA PRO A 63 6.12 -12.91 -16.00
C PRO A 63 7.50 -13.24 -16.55
N GLN A 64 8.60 -12.80 -15.91
CA GLN A 64 9.96 -13.12 -16.35
C GLN A 64 10.22 -14.62 -16.22
N ASP A 65 9.93 -15.19 -15.05
CA ASP A 65 10.11 -16.62 -14.79
C ASP A 65 9.32 -17.48 -15.80
N TRP A 66 8.06 -17.12 -16.05
CA TRP A 66 7.21 -17.83 -17.00
C TRP A 66 7.63 -17.63 -18.45
N ALA A 67 8.15 -16.45 -18.82
CA ALA A 67 8.64 -16.17 -20.17
C ALA A 67 9.93 -16.92 -20.53
N TYR A 68 10.73 -17.32 -19.54
CA TYR A 68 11.94 -18.11 -19.75
C TYR A 68 11.67 -19.59 -20.04
N TRP A 69 10.46 -20.08 -19.80
CA TRP A 69 10.16 -21.50 -20.01
C TRP A 69 9.98 -21.80 -21.51
N ASP A 70 10.67 -22.85 -21.97
CA ASP A 70 10.56 -23.34 -23.36
C ASP A 70 9.10 -23.68 -23.72
N ASP A 71 8.36 -24.26 -22.78
CA ASP A 71 6.94 -24.60 -22.96
C ASP A 71 6.06 -23.36 -23.14
N THR A 72 6.36 -22.27 -22.43
CA THR A 72 5.67 -20.99 -22.60
C THR A 72 5.96 -20.41 -23.98
N TYR A 73 7.21 -20.46 -24.42
CA TYR A 73 7.59 -20.02 -25.76
C TYR A 73 6.87 -20.83 -26.86
N LYS A 74 6.76 -22.15 -26.68
CA LYS A 74 6.02 -23.02 -27.60
C LYS A 74 4.52 -22.69 -27.59
N PHE A 75 3.92 -22.50 -26.40
CA PHE A 75 2.53 -22.10 -26.26
C PHE A 75 2.20 -20.79 -26.98
N MET A 76 3.12 -19.82 -26.97
CA MET A 76 2.96 -18.56 -27.70
C MET A 76 2.86 -18.75 -29.23
N GLN A 77 3.34 -19.87 -29.77
CA GLN A 77 3.27 -20.18 -31.20
C GLN A 77 2.07 -21.06 -31.55
N ASP A 78 1.81 -22.10 -30.75
CA ASP A 78 0.86 -23.17 -31.10
C ASP A 78 -0.46 -23.11 -30.34
N GLN A 79 -0.55 -22.29 -29.29
CA GLN A 79 -1.72 -22.17 -28.41
C GLN A 79 -2.24 -23.53 -27.91
N ASN A 80 -1.32 -24.46 -27.65
CA ASN A 80 -1.69 -25.83 -27.33
C ASN A 80 -2.55 -25.91 -26.04
N GLN A 81 -3.64 -26.67 -26.13
CA GLN A 81 -4.61 -26.81 -25.05
C GLN A 81 -4.08 -27.60 -23.85
N GLU A 82 -3.01 -28.36 -24.03
CA GLU A 82 -2.37 -29.11 -22.95
C GLU A 82 -1.71 -28.16 -21.94
N TYR A 83 -0.98 -27.16 -22.42
CA TYR A 83 -0.38 -26.12 -21.60
C TYR A 83 -1.43 -25.34 -20.79
N ILE A 84 -2.58 -25.02 -21.40
CA ILE A 84 -3.67 -24.34 -20.69
C ILE A 84 -4.18 -25.19 -19.52
N LYS A 85 -4.33 -26.51 -19.72
CA LYS A 85 -4.81 -27.43 -18.69
C LYS A 85 -3.77 -27.68 -17.59
N SER A 86 -2.49 -27.80 -17.94
CA SER A 86 -1.43 -28.14 -17.00
C SER A 86 -0.93 -26.92 -16.22
N ASN A 87 -0.79 -25.76 -16.86
CA ASN A 87 -0.16 -24.58 -16.28
C ASN A 87 -1.14 -23.45 -15.98
N LEU A 88 -2.19 -23.27 -16.78
CA LEU A 88 -3.12 -22.12 -16.67
C LEU A 88 -4.45 -22.46 -16.00
N GLY A 89 -4.51 -23.57 -15.24
CA GLY A 89 -5.66 -23.93 -14.42
C GLY A 89 -5.96 -22.90 -13.31
N ASP A 90 -7.19 -22.90 -12.79
CA ASP A 90 -7.61 -21.97 -11.74
C ASP A 90 -6.70 -22.04 -10.50
N THR A 91 -6.31 -23.25 -10.09
CA THR A 91 -5.38 -23.46 -8.97
C THR A 91 -4.02 -22.79 -9.18
N SER A 92 -3.48 -22.83 -10.40
CA SER A 92 -2.20 -22.21 -10.71
C SER A 92 -2.27 -20.69 -10.60
N VAL A 93 -3.35 -20.09 -11.14
CA VAL A 93 -3.57 -18.64 -11.07
C VAL A 93 -3.88 -18.19 -9.63
N ASP A 94 -4.63 -18.97 -8.86
CA ASP A 94 -4.89 -18.75 -7.42
C ASP A 94 -3.58 -18.75 -6.62
N ASN A 95 -2.69 -19.72 -6.88
CA ASN A 95 -1.38 -19.82 -6.24
C ASN A 95 -0.47 -18.64 -6.55
N LEU A 96 -0.51 -18.12 -7.78
CA LEU A 96 0.20 -16.90 -8.16
C LEU A 96 -0.43 -15.63 -7.58
N ARG A 97 -1.63 -15.73 -6.98
CA ARG A 97 -2.40 -14.60 -6.45
C ARG A 97 -2.63 -13.50 -7.48
N LEU A 98 -2.90 -13.90 -8.72
CA LEU A 98 -3.16 -12.98 -9.83
C LEU A 98 -4.65 -12.93 -10.16
N ASN A 99 -5.16 -11.73 -10.38
CA ASN A 99 -6.52 -11.58 -10.93
C ASN A 99 -6.55 -11.69 -12.46
N LEU A 100 -5.43 -11.40 -13.12
CA LEU A 100 -5.32 -11.35 -14.57
C LEU A 100 -3.97 -11.90 -15.01
N MET A 101 -4.02 -12.78 -16.00
CA MET A 101 -2.84 -13.28 -16.70
C MET A 101 -3.04 -13.06 -18.20
N LEU A 102 -2.09 -12.35 -18.82
CA LEU A 102 -2.11 -12.02 -20.24
C LEU A 102 -0.85 -12.54 -20.92
N TYR A 103 -1.04 -13.21 -22.04
CA TYR A 103 0.01 -13.62 -22.94
C TYR A 103 -0.08 -12.78 -24.20
N VAL A 104 0.95 -11.97 -24.45
CA VAL A 104 0.97 -10.97 -25.51
C VAL A 104 2.16 -11.22 -26.43
N ASN A 105 1.94 -11.26 -27.74
CA ASN A 105 3.02 -11.44 -28.70
C ASN A 105 3.81 -10.14 -28.96
N LEU A 106 4.88 -10.22 -29.75
CA LEU A 106 5.74 -9.07 -30.06
C LEU A 106 5.03 -7.96 -30.87
N GLN A 107 3.89 -8.27 -31.48
CA GLN A 107 3.03 -7.31 -32.19
C GLN A 107 2.01 -6.64 -31.25
N GLY A 108 2.03 -6.94 -29.95
CA GLY A 108 1.08 -6.41 -28.97
C GLY A 108 -0.29 -7.10 -28.99
N GLN A 109 -0.43 -8.22 -29.71
CA GLN A 109 -1.70 -8.95 -29.79
C GLN A 109 -1.81 -9.94 -28.63
N ILE A 110 -3.00 -10.02 -28.03
CA ILE A 110 -3.29 -10.97 -26.95
C ILE A 110 -3.46 -12.36 -27.57
N VAL A 111 -2.53 -13.26 -27.24
CA VAL A 111 -2.57 -14.68 -27.63
C VAL A 111 -3.48 -15.47 -26.69
N TYR A 112 -3.43 -15.15 -25.40
CA TYR A 112 -4.30 -15.75 -24.39
C TYR A 112 -4.54 -14.78 -23.24
N SER A 113 -5.73 -14.85 -22.65
CA SER A 113 -6.09 -14.08 -21.47
C SER A 113 -6.88 -14.95 -20.51
N LYS A 114 -6.62 -14.76 -19.22
CA LYS A 114 -7.41 -15.36 -18.16
C LYS A 114 -7.65 -14.38 -17.04
N TYR A 115 -8.91 -14.24 -16.68
CA TYR A 115 -9.33 -13.51 -15.49
C TYR A 115 -9.76 -14.50 -14.40
N TYR A 116 -9.34 -14.24 -13.18
CA TYR A 116 -9.68 -15.01 -12.00
C TYR A 116 -10.00 -14.05 -10.86
N ASP A 117 -11.18 -14.20 -10.24
CA ASP A 117 -11.54 -13.42 -9.07
C ASP A 117 -10.93 -14.08 -7.83
N LEU A 118 -9.85 -13.51 -7.30
CA LEU A 118 -9.18 -14.02 -6.09
C LEU A 118 -10.08 -14.00 -4.85
N LYS A 119 -11.07 -13.09 -4.79
CA LYS A 119 -11.95 -12.96 -3.63
C LYS A 119 -13.01 -14.06 -3.62
N ASN A 120 -13.62 -14.30 -4.78
CA ASN A 120 -14.69 -15.30 -4.93
C ASN A 120 -14.16 -16.67 -5.33
N LYS A 121 -12.86 -16.79 -5.64
CA LYS A 121 -12.19 -18.01 -6.12
C LYS A 121 -12.86 -18.62 -7.34
N THR A 122 -13.17 -17.77 -8.32
CA THR A 122 -13.89 -18.17 -9.54
C THR A 122 -13.22 -17.59 -10.76
N SER A 123 -13.09 -18.40 -11.82
CA SER A 123 -12.74 -17.92 -13.14
C SER A 123 -13.94 -17.19 -13.75
N LEU A 124 -13.72 -15.98 -14.28
CA LEU A 124 -14.74 -15.33 -15.11
C LEU A 124 -14.56 -15.76 -16.56
N PRO A 125 -15.66 -15.92 -17.32
CA PRO A 125 -15.55 -16.17 -18.75
C PRO A 125 -14.74 -15.06 -19.41
N SER A 126 -13.71 -15.41 -20.18
CA SER A 126 -12.98 -14.43 -20.99
C SER A 126 -13.99 -13.82 -21.97
N GLN A 127 -14.40 -12.57 -21.75
CA GLN A 127 -15.10 -11.82 -22.78
C GLN A 127 -14.11 -11.67 -23.93
N ARG A 128 -14.37 -12.37 -25.04
CA ARG A 128 -13.62 -12.23 -26.29
C ARG A 128 -13.59 -10.74 -26.63
N ALA A 129 -12.39 -10.17 -26.74
CA ALA A 129 -12.17 -8.97 -27.53
C ALA A 129 -12.24 -9.35 -29.02
#